data_AF-A0A7C7Q718-F1
#
_entry.id   AF-A0A7C7Q718-F1
#
_cell.length_a   1.000
_cell.length_b   1.000
_cell.length_c   1.000
_cell.angle_alpha   90.00
_cell.angle_beta   90.00
_cell.angle_gamma   90.00
#
_symmetry.space_group_name_H-M   'P 1'
#
loop_
_entity.id
_entity.type
_entity.pdbx_description
1 polymer ?
#
loop_
_entity_poly.entity_id
_entity_poly.type
_entity_poly.pdbx_seq_one_letter_code
_entity_poly.pdbx_strand_id
1 'polypeptide(L)'
;MLTVREAAIAGLGAALLPYHVCRKAMSEGQLVRVLPQWRGQQGLVHLVFTTRRGLPPSVRALIDHLAAEFPADILDDPETKGSAVKKAEK
;
A
#
# COMPACT_ATOMS: atom_id res chain seq x y z
N MET A 1 -7.83 7.70 8.44
CA MET A 1 -6.56 7.91 7.71
C MET A 1 -6.47 9.29 7.06
N LEU A 2 -7.56 9.88 6.54
CA LEU A 2 -7.53 11.23 5.95
C LEU A 2 -7.21 12.34 6.96
N THR A 3 -7.71 12.22 8.19
CA THR A 3 -7.51 13.22 9.25
C THR A 3 -6.04 13.47 9.60
N VAL A 4 -5.24 12.40 9.69
CA VAL A 4 -3.80 12.51 10.00
C VAL A 4 -3.03 13.16 8.84
N ARG A 5 -3.43 12.87 7.59
CA ARG A 5 -2.86 13.54 6.41
C ARG A 5 -3.16 15.04 6.45
N GLU A 6 -4.41 15.42 6.72
CA GLU A 6 -4.81 16.83 6.78
C GLU A 6 -4.12 17.58 7.91
N ALA A 7 -3.94 16.95 9.07
CA ALA A 7 -3.16 17.54 10.17
C ALA A 7 -1.70 17.80 9.76
N ALA A 8 -1.06 16.87 9.03
CA ALA A 8 0.29 17.06 8.52
C ALA A 8 0.36 18.18 7.46
N ILE A 9 -0.64 18.26 6.56
CA ILE A 9 -0.74 19.36 5.58
C ILE A 9 -0.94 20.71 6.28
N ALA A 10 -1.71 20.74 7.37
CA ALA A 10 -1.93 21.92 8.19
C ALA A 10 -0.70 22.32 9.04
N GLY A 11 0.42 21.59 8.94
CA GLY A 11 1.66 21.91 9.66
C GLY A 11 1.64 21.54 11.14
N LEU A 12 0.71 20.70 11.59
CA LEU A 12 0.62 20.27 13.00
C LEU A 12 1.72 19.27 13.40
N GLY A 13 2.49 18.74 12.43
CA GLY A 13 3.62 17.84 12.69
C GLY A 13 3.97 16.95 11.49
N ALA A 14 4.74 15.89 11.76
CA ALA A 14 5.09 14.85 10.79
C ALA A 14 4.25 13.58 11.02
N ALA A 15 3.92 12.87 9.93
CA ALA A 15 3.13 11.65 10.00
C ALA A 15 3.74 10.54 9.13
N LEU A 16 3.66 9.30 9.61
CA LEU A 16 3.99 8.10 8.84
C LEU A 16 2.71 7.54 8.22
N LEU A 17 2.58 7.67 6.90
CA LEU A 17 1.38 7.28 6.15
C LEU A 17 1.75 6.49 4.89
N PRO A 18 0.85 5.63 4.39
CA PRO A 18 1.05 4.95 3.11
C PRO A 18 1.22 5.93 1.95
N TYR A 19 2.15 5.63 1.03
CA TYR A 19 2.51 6.52 -0.07
C TYR A 19 1.32 6.94 -0.94
N HIS A 20 0.44 6.00 -1.28
CA HIS A 20 -0.74 6.26 -2.13
C HIS A 20 -1.68 7.33 -1.55
N VAL A 21 -1.76 7.48 -0.22
CA VAL A 21 -2.57 8.52 0.43
C VAL A 21 -1.90 9.89 0.30
N CYS A 22 -0.57 9.93 0.32
CA CYS A 22 0.22 11.16 0.25
C CYS A 22 0.52 11.61 -1.18
N ARG A 23 0.41 10.71 -2.17
CA ARG A 23 0.83 10.93 -3.57
C ARG A 23 0.38 12.28 -4.14
N LYS A 24 -0.90 12.62 -3.99
CA LYS A 24 -1.46 13.89 -4.48
C LYS A 24 -0.88 15.11 -3.75
N ALA A 25 -0.85 15.06 -2.42
CA ALA A 25 -0.33 16.16 -1.61
C ALA A 25 1.19 16.36 -1.80
N MET A 26 1.94 15.28 -2.08
CA MET A 26 3.36 15.38 -2.45
C MET A 26 3.55 15.96 -3.85
N SER A 27 2.72 15.57 -4.84
CA SER A 27 2.80 16.17 -6.19
C SER A 27 2.42 17.65 -6.19
N GLU A 28 1.56 18.08 -5.27
CA GLU A 28 1.14 19.48 -5.09
C GLU A 28 2.10 20.27 -4.20
N GLY A 29 3.16 19.64 -3.66
CA GLY A 29 4.14 20.30 -2.79
C GLY A 29 3.64 20.64 -1.38
N GLN A 30 2.45 20.14 -1.00
CA GLN A 30 1.86 20.34 0.33
C GLN A 30 2.49 19.45 1.40
N LEU A 31 3.08 18.32 1.00
CA LEU A 31 3.82 17.41 1.86
C LEU A 31 5.20 17.14 1.27
N VAL A 32 6.19 16.97 2.15
CA VAL A 32 7.56 16.64 1.79
C VAL A 32 8.05 15.44 2.61
N ARG A 33 8.91 14.62 2.00
CA ARG A 33 9.57 13.50 2.68
C ARG A 33 10.71 14.03 3.56
N VAL A 34 10.51 13.98 4.87
CA VAL A 34 11.47 14.49 5.87
C VAL A 34 12.67 13.57 6.14
N LEU A 35 12.51 12.25 5.91
CA LEU A 35 13.56 11.25 6.13
C LEU A 35 13.76 10.41 4.86
N PRO A 36 14.54 10.88 3.87
CA PRO A 36 14.64 10.22 2.57
C PRO A 36 15.30 8.84 2.62
N GLN A 37 16.24 8.63 3.54
CA GLN A 37 16.96 7.36 3.68
C GLN A 37 16.21 6.32 4.54
N TRP A 38 15.15 6.73 5.23
CA TRP A 38 14.40 5.87 6.13
C TRP A 38 13.06 5.46 5.52
N ARG A 39 12.63 4.23 5.79
CA ARG A 39 11.35 3.67 5.31
C ARG A 39 10.66 2.91 6.44
N GLY A 40 9.32 3.02 6.47
CA GLY A 40 8.49 2.18 7.33
C GLY A 40 8.40 0.73 6.83
N GLN A 41 7.63 -0.09 7.54
CA GLN A 41 7.33 -1.44 7.06
C GLN A 41 6.58 -1.40 5.72
N GLN A 42 6.94 -2.33 4.83
CA GLN A 42 6.19 -2.54 3.60
C GLN A 42 4.78 -3.07 3.91
N GLY A 43 3.81 -2.51 3.20
CA GLY A 43 2.42 -2.94 3.29
C GLY A 43 2.23 -4.29 2.61
N LEU A 44 1.42 -5.16 3.21
CA LEU A 44 0.99 -6.43 2.63
C LEU A 44 -0.49 -6.33 2.29
N VAL A 45 -0.85 -6.68 1.05
CA VAL A 45 -2.24 -6.81 0.63
C VAL A 45 -2.69 -8.24 0.87
N HIS A 46 -3.82 -8.41 1.56
CA HIS A 46 -4.41 -9.72 1.81
C HIS A 46 -5.80 -9.80 1.17
N LEU A 47 -6.04 -10.88 0.42
CA LEU A 47 -7.36 -11.27 -0.04
C LEU A 47 -7.99 -12.20 0.99
N VAL A 48 -9.09 -11.78 1.62
CA VAL A 48 -9.77 -12.52 2.67
C VAL A 48 -11.16 -12.93 2.20
N PHE A 49 -11.48 -14.22 2.30
CA PHE A 49 -12.78 -14.78 1.92
C PHE A 49 -13.17 -15.93 2.86
N THR A 50 -14.47 -16.23 2.97
CA THR A 50 -14.97 -17.28 3.85
C THR A 50 -15.00 -18.64 3.13
N THR A 51 -14.29 -19.63 3.64
CA THR A 51 -14.19 -20.99 3.07
C THR A 51 -15.36 -21.93 3.38
N ARG A 52 -16.37 -21.48 4.15
CA ARG A 52 -17.40 -22.35 4.75
C ARG A 52 -18.34 -23.09 3.77
N ARG A 53 -18.32 -22.81 2.47
CA ARG A 53 -19.19 -23.47 1.46
C ARG A 53 -18.44 -23.98 0.21
N GLY A 54 -17.11 -24.13 0.32
CA GLY A 54 -16.27 -24.26 -0.87
C GLY A 54 -16.11 -22.91 -1.58
N LEU A 55 -15.02 -22.75 -2.34
CA LEU A 55 -14.75 -21.52 -3.09
C LEU A 55 -15.46 -21.60 -4.44
N PRO A 56 -16.47 -20.74 -4.73
CA PRO A 56 -17.13 -20.77 -6.03
C PRO A 56 -16.10 -20.55 -7.16
N PRO A 57 -16.24 -21.21 -8.31
CA PRO A 57 -15.31 -21.07 -9.43
C PRO A 57 -15.10 -19.61 -9.87
N SER A 58 -16.14 -18.77 -9.78
CA SER A 58 -16.08 -17.34 -10.06
C SER A 58 -15.18 -16.57 -9.08
N VAL A 59 -15.23 -16.90 -7.79
CA VAL A 59 -14.38 -16.29 -6.76
C VAL A 59 -12.94 -16.77 -6.94
N ARG A 60 -12.74 -18.05 -7.28
CA ARG A 60 -11.40 -18.57 -7.59
C ARG A 60 -10.79 -17.85 -8.80
N ALA A 61 -11.54 -17.71 -9.89
CA ALA A 61 -11.10 -16.97 -11.07
C ALA A 61 -10.74 -15.51 -10.75
N LEU A 62 -11.51 -14.84 -9.87
CA LEU A 62 -11.19 -13.48 -9.41
C LEU A 62 -9.89 -13.45 -8.60
N ILE A 63 -9.70 -14.39 -7.67
CA ILE A 63 -8.47 -14.48 -6.87
C ILE A 63 -7.27 -14.73 -7.78
N ASP A 64 -7.39 -15.63 -8.75
CA ASP A 64 -6.31 -15.93 -9.70
C ASP A 64 -5.97 -14.73 -10.57
N HIS A 65 -6.99 -14.01 -11.07
CA HIS A 65 -6.78 -12.79 -11.84
C HIS A 65 -6.10 -11.70 -11.01
N LEU A 66 -6.59 -11.45 -9.78
CA LEU A 66 -5.97 -10.46 -8.89
C LEU A 66 -4.55 -10.89 -8.49
N ALA A 67 -4.31 -12.17 -8.20
CA ALA A 67 -2.96 -12.63 -7.85
C ALA A 67 -1.95 -12.48 -9.01
N ALA A 68 -2.41 -12.57 -10.26
CA ALA A 68 -1.57 -12.42 -11.45
C ALA A 68 -1.36 -10.94 -11.86
N GLU A 69 -2.42 -10.13 -11.79
CA GLU A 69 -2.44 -8.78 -12.38
C GLU A 69 -2.35 -7.67 -11.35
N PHE A 70 -2.42 -7.96 -10.04
CA PHE A 70 -2.39 -6.91 -9.03
C PHE A 70 -1.01 -6.21 -9.04
N PRO A 71 -0.97 -4.89 -9.32
CA PRO A 71 0.29 -4.18 -9.43
C PRO A 71 1.05 -4.22 -8.10
N ALA A 72 2.25 -4.81 -8.14
CA ALA A 72 3.10 -4.94 -6.96
C ALA A 72 3.54 -3.59 -6.39
N ASP A 73 3.54 -2.54 -7.21
CA ASP A 73 4.01 -1.20 -6.89
C ASP A 73 2.91 -0.25 -6.39
N ILE A 74 1.64 -0.68 -6.32
CA ILE A 74 0.52 0.18 -5.89
C ILE A 74 0.71 0.74 -4.48
N LEU A 75 1.32 -0.03 -3.59
CA LEU A 75 1.61 0.40 -2.22
C LEU A 75 2.96 1.08 -2.07
N ASP A 76 3.80 0.97 -3.10
CA ASP A 76 5.18 1.40 -3.06
C ASP A 76 5.33 2.84 -3.57
N ASP A 77 6.40 3.47 -3.11
CA ASP A 77 6.91 4.73 -3.65
C ASP A 77 7.75 4.38 -4.90
N PRO A 78 7.77 5.18 -5.99
CA PRO A 78 8.52 4.88 -7.21
C PRO A 78 10.04 4.62 -6.99
N GLU A 79 10.61 5.03 -5.85
CA GLU A 79 11.99 4.74 -5.47
C GLU A 79 12.20 3.38 -4.76
N THR A 80 11.18 2.49 -4.76
CA THR A 80 11.15 1.23 -3.98
C THR A 80 11.76 0.01 -4.72
N LYS A 81 12.47 0.20 -5.84
CA LYS A 81 13.19 -0.88 -6.53
C LYS A 81 14.38 -1.39 -5.71
N GLY A 82 14.15 -2.19 -4.67
CA GLY A 82 15.23 -2.71 -3.84
C GLY A 82 14.83 -3.41 -2.55
N SER A 83 13.82 -4.27 -2.53
CA SER A 83 13.80 -5.35 -1.54
C SER A 83 12.88 -6.48 -1.94
N ALA A 84 13.39 -7.69 -1.81
CA ALA A 84 12.87 -8.91 -2.38
C ALA A 84 11.51 -9.34 -1.80
N VAL A 85 10.63 -9.81 -2.69
CA VAL A 85 9.43 -10.59 -2.37
C VAL A 85 9.86 -11.87 -1.65
N LYS A 86 9.63 -11.96 -0.33
CA LYS A 86 9.60 -13.26 0.36
C LYS A 86 8.18 -13.81 0.28
N LYS A 87 8.00 -14.84 -0.55
CA LYS A 87 6.86 -15.75 -0.50
C LYS A 87 6.74 -16.30 0.93
N ALA A 88 5.69 -15.90 1.63
CA ALA A 88 5.21 -16.62 2.79
C ALA A 88 4.10 -17.55 2.30
N GLU A 89 4.50 -18.77 1.98
CA GLU A 89 3.64 -19.90 1.67
C GLU A 89 3.12 -20.48 2.99
N LYS A 90 1.81 -20.69 3.09
CA LYS A 90 1.23 -21.68 3.99
C LYS A 90 0.01 -22.32 3.36
#